data_AF-A0A916CIE5-F1
#
_entry.id   AF-A0A916CIE5-F1
#
_cell.length_a   1.000
_cell.length_b   1.000
_cell.length_c   1.000
_cell.angle_alpha   90.00
_cell.angle_beta   90.00
_cell.angle_gamma   90.00
#
_symmetry.space_group_name_H-M   'P 1'
#
loop_
_entity.id
_entity.type
_entity.pdbx_description
1 polymer ?
#
loop_
_entity_poly.entity_id
_entity_poly.type
_entity_poly.pdbx_seq_one_letter_code
_entity_poly.pdbx_strand_id
1 'polypeptide(L)'
;MSENPYVVLGLKPTCTDAEIKAAYFALVKAHPPERDPEGFRRIRSAYDALRTPAARADTDRQIIHPPPLFVPPRRLPPLDLDYHPEDRFFEARRGSDLNRADFHDDFRAIEDWDEESV
;
A
#
# COMPACT_ATOMS: atom_id res chain seq x y z
N MET A 1 -23.99 -14.43 -9.32
CA MET A 1 -22.96 -14.23 -8.29
C MET A 1 -21.79 -15.10 -8.67
N SER A 2 -20.61 -14.53 -8.92
CA SER A 2 -19.43 -15.34 -9.23
C SER A 2 -19.05 -16.10 -7.96
N GLU A 3 -19.00 -17.42 -8.03
CA GLU A 3 -18.60 -18.25 -6.91
C GLU A 3 -17.10 -18.05 -6.66
N ASN A 4 -16.68 -18.01 -5.39
CA ASN A 4 -15.27 -17.76 -5.07
C ASN A 4 -14.40 -18.93 -5.59
N PRO A 5 -13.46 -18.69 -6.51
CA PRO A 5 -12.64 -19.76 -7.11
C PRO A 5 -11.87 -20.60 -6.08
N TYR A 6 -11.45 -19.98 -4.97
CA TYR A 6 -10.78 -20.68 -3.88
C TYR A 6 -11.71 -21.69 -3.19
N VAL A 7 -12.98 -21.33 -3.01
CA VAL A 7 -13.98 -22.22 -2.39
C VAL A 7 -14.30 -23.39 -3.31
N VAL A 8 -14.41 -23.15 -4.62
CA VAL A 8 -14.67 -24.21 -5.62
C VAL A 8 -13.52 -25.24 -5.66
N LEU A 9 -12.27 -24.78 -5.58
CA LEU A 9 -11.10 -25.67 -5.53
C LEU A 9 -10.81 -26.24 -4.13
N GLY A 10 -11.52 -25.79 -3.09
CA GLY A 10 -11.28 -26.21 -1.70
C GLY A 10 -9.95 -25.71 -1.13
N LEU A 11 -9.47 -24.56 -1.60
CA LEU A 11 -8.19 -23.97 -1.24
C LEU A 11 -8.35 -22.68 -0.43
N LYS A 12 -7.28 -22.28 0.26
CA LYS A 12 -7.19 -20.98 0.93
C LYS A 12 -6.60 -19.94 -0.03
N PRO A 13 -6.92 -18.64 0.13
CA PRO A 13 -6.30 -17.57 -0.67
C PRO A 13 -4.77 -17.51 -0.56
N THR A 14 -4.20 -18.08 0.50
CA THR A 14 -2.75 -18.17 0.74
C THR A 14 -2.08 -19.36 0.05
N CYS A 15 -2.78 -20.11 -0.80
CA CYS A 15 -2.24 -21.30 -1.44
C CYS A 15 -1.15 -21.00 -2.47
N THR A 16 -0.26 -21.96 -2.70
CA THR A 16 0.77 -21.89 -3.73
C THR A 16 0.25 -22.37 -5.08
N ASP A 17 0.91 -21.97 -6.17
CA ASP A 17 0.53 -22.40 -7.53
C ASP A 17 0.61 -23.92 -7.72
N ALA A 18 1.48 -24.60 -6.97
CA ALA A 18 1.57 -26.06 -6.96
C ALA A 18 0.31 -26.71 -6.34
N GLU A 19 -0.20 -26.14 -5.24
CA GLU A 19 -1.43 -26.61 -4.59
C GLU A 19 -2.66 -26.38 -5.48
N ILE A 20 -2.72 -25.25 -6.20
CA ILE A 20 -3.79 -24.96 -7.16
C ILE A 20 -3.85 -26.03 -8.26
N LYS A 21 -2.69 -26.36 -8.85
CA LYS A 21 -2.59 -27.42 -9.87
C LYS A 21 -2.96 -28.79 -9.31
N ALA A 22 -2.45 -29.14 -8.13
CA ALA A 22 -2.72 -30.43 -7.49
C ALA A 22 -4.22 -30.60 -7.20
N ALA A 23 -4.87 -29.58 -6.65
CA ALA A 23 -6.31 -29.58 -6.37
C ALA A 23 -7.13 -29.71 -7.67
N TYR A 24 -6.76 -28.98 -8.73
CA TYR A 24 -7.40 -29.10 -10.03
C TYR A 24 -7.32 -30.54 -10.57
N PHE A 25 -6.14 -31.18 -10.58
CA PHE A 25 -6.01 -32.57 -11.06
C PHE A 25 -6.79 -33.57 -10.20
N ALA A 26 -6.85 -33.37 -8.88
CA ALA A 26 -7.65 -34.22 -8.01
C ALA A 26 -9.15 -34.09 -8.30
N LEU A 27 -9.65 -32.86 -8.47
CA LEU A 27 -11.06 -32.59 -8.76
C LEU A 27 -11.47 -33.04 -10.16
N VAL A 28 -10.60 -32.91 -11.17
CA VAL A 28 -10.86 -33.41 -12.53
C VAL A 28 -10.97 -34.94 -12.55
N LYS A 29 -10.17 -35.65 -11.75
CA LYS A 29 -10.30 -37.11 -11.60
C LYS A 29 -11.61 -37.50 -10.90
N ALA A 30 -12.07 -36.71 -9.93
CA ALA A 30 -13.30 -36.95 -9.21
C ALA A 30 -14.57 -36.60 -10.03
N HIS A 31 -14.50 -35.54 -10.84
CA HIS A 31 -15.57 -35.05 -11.71
C HIS A 31 -15.15 -35.14 -13.19
N PRO A 32 -15.13 -36.35 -13.77
CA PRO A 32 -14.81 -36.49 -15.18
C PRO A 32 -15.90 -35.83 -16.04
N PRO A 33 -15.52 -35.20 -17.17
CA PRO A 33 -16.44 -34.41 -18.00
C PRO A 33 -17.58 -35.25 -18.61
N GLU A 34 -17.38 -36.56 -18.75
CA GLU A 34 -18.38 -37.50 -19.25
C GLU A 34 -19.50 -37.76 -18.23
N ARG A 35 -19.20 -37.67 -16.93
CA ARG A 35 -20.13 -37.99 -15.84
C ARG A 35 -20.79 -36.74 -15.26
N ASP A 36 -20.05 -35.64 -15.18
CA ASP A 36 -20.52 -34.37 -14.63
C ASP A 36 -19.95 -33.18 -15.40
N PRO A 37 -20.59 -32.80 -16.53
CA PRO A 37 -20.16 -31.68 -17.36
C PRO A 37 -20.26 -30.33 -16.64
N GLU A 38 -21.25 -30.18 -15.75
CA GLU A 38 -21.50 -28.95 -15.01
C GLU A 38 -20.43 -28.75 -13.92
N GLY A 39 -20.14 -29.79 -13.13
CA GLY A 39 -19.06 -29.75 -12.13
C GLY A 39 -17.70 -29.48 -12.76
N PHE A 40 -17.39 -30.14 -13.88
CA PHE A 40 -16.15 -29.89 -14.62
C PHE A 40 -16.04 -28.44 -15.11
N ARG A 41 -17.13 -27.86 -15.63
CA ARG A 41 -17.15 -26.44 -16.05
C ARG A 41 -16.84 -25.50 -14.88
N ARG A 42 -17.42 -25.74 -13.70
CA ARG A 42 -17.14 -24.95 -12.49
C ARG A 42 -15.67 -25.04 -12.09
N ILE A 43 -15.13 -26.26 -11.96
CA ILE A 43 -13.74 -26.51 -11.59
C ILE A 43 -12.78 -25.82 -12.59
N ARG A 44 -13.06 -25.94 -13.88
CA ARG A 44 -12.23 -25.33 -14.93
C ARG A 44 -12.26 -23.81 -14.87
N SER A 45 -13.44 -23.21 -14.71
CA SER A 45 -13.56 -21.75 -14.57
C SER A 45 -12.80 -21.21 -13.35
N ALA A 46 -12.84 -21.94 -12.22
CA ALA A 46 -12.10 -21.59 -11.02
C ALA A 46 -10.58 -21.70 -11.21
N TYR A 47 -10.12 -22.73 -11.90
CA TYR A 47 -8.70 -22.87 -12.24
C TYR A 47 -8.22 -21.77 -13.19
N ASP A 48 -8.98 -21.45 -14.24
CA ASP A 48 -8.60 -20.42 -15.20
C ASP A 48 -8.48 -19.03 -14.55
N ALA A 49 -9.33 -18.74 -13.55
CA ALA A 49 -9.24 -17.53 -12.74
C ALA A 49 -7.99 -17.45 -11.85
N LEU A 50 -7.40 -18.58 -11.48
CA LEU A 50 -6.27 -18.66 -10.53
C LEU A 50 -4.95 -19.11 -11.15
N ARG A 51 -4.94 -19.49 -12.45
CA ARG A 51 -3.79 -20.12 -13.12
C ARG A 51 -2.57 -19.21 -13.25
N THR A 52 -2.78 -17.92 -13.48
CA THR A 52 -1.69 -16.94 -13.66
C THR A 52 -1.70 -15.89 -12.56
N PRO A 53 -0.54 -15.31 -12.21
CA PRO A 53 -0.47 -14.26 -11.19
C PRO A 53 -1.37 -13.06 -11.50
N ALA A 54 -1.50 -12.70 -12.77
CA ALA A 54 -2.38 -11.62 -13.21
C ALA A 54 -3.87 -11.94 -12.99
N ALA A 55 -4.32 -13.13 -13.42
CA ALA A 55 -5.71 -13.55 -13.23
C ALA A 55 -6.05 -13.72 -11.73
N ARG A 56 -5.08 -14.22 -10.95
CA ARG A 56 -5.20 -14.32 -9.49
C ARG A 56 -5.37 -12.93 -8.86
N ALA A 57 -4.54 -11.96 -9.25
CA ALA A 57 -4.67 -10.59 -8.75
C ALA A 57 -6.02 -9.95 -9.12
N ASP A 58 -6.52 -10.18 -10.33
CA ASP A 58 -7.85 -9.69 -10.73
C ASP A 58 -8.97 -10.35 -9.92
N THR A 59 -8.85 -11.66 -9.66
CA THR A 59 -9.77 -12.41 -8.79
C THR A 59 -9.73 -11.88 -7.36
N ASP A 60 -8.54 -11.68 -6.80
CA ASP A 60 -8.34 -11.19 -5.43
C ASP A 60 -8.96 -9.79 -5.24
N ARG A 61 -8.87 -8.91 -6.26
CA ARG A 61 -9.55 -7.60 -6.23
C ARG A 61 -11.07 -7.70 -6.19
N GLN A 62 -11.64 -8.73 -6.80
CA GLN A 62 -13.10 -8.94 -6.81
C GLN A 62 -13.60 -9.56 -5.51
N ILE A 63 -12.72 -10.22 -4.76
CA ILE A 63 -13.05 -10.77 -3.44
C ILE A 63 -13.13 -9.61 -2.45
N ILE A 64 -14.35 -9.28 -2.02
CA ILE A 64 -14.56 -8.30 -0.95
C ILE A 64 -14.04 -8.92 0.35
N HIS A 65 -12.87 -8.46 0.79
CA HIS A 65 -12.40 -8.75 2.13
C HIS A 65 -13.14 -7.84 3.12
N PRO A 66 -13.69 -8.39 4.22
CA PRO A 66 -14.23 -7.54 5.27
C PRO A 66 -13.07 -6.66 5.79
N PRO A 67 -13.32 -5.35 6.03
CA PRO A 67 -12.30 -4.52 6.65
C PRO A 67 -11.90 -5.17 7.98
N PRO A 68 -10.61 -5.10 8.37
CA PRO A 68 -10.22 -5.56 9.69
C PRO A 68 -11.11 -4.87 10.72
N LEU A 69 -11.51 -5.62 11.76
CA LEU A 69 -12.32 -5.05 12.83
C LEU A 69 -11.59 -3.83 13.38
N PHE A 70 -12.31 -2.72 13.50
CA PHE A 70 -11.75 -1.53 14.12
C PHE A 70 -11.42 -1.86 15.57
N VAL A 71 -10.12 -1.96 15.86
CA VAL A 71 -9.62 -2.07 17.23
C VAL A 71 -9.27 -0.65 17.65
N PRO A 72 -10.05 -0.01 18.55
CA PRO A 72 -9.71 1.33 18.99
C PRO A 72 -8.32 1.29 19.63
N PRO A 73 -7.43 2.26 19.34
CA PRO A 73 -6.15 2.32 20.01
C PRO A 73 -6.38 2.40 21.52
N ARG A 74 -5.52 1.72 22.31
CA ARG A 74 -5.41 2.01 23.74
C ARG A 74 -5.18 3.51 23.86
N ARG A 75 -6.08 4.23 24.54
CA ARG A 75 -6.15 5.70 24.66
C ARG A 75 -4.84 6.38 24.25
N LEU A 76 -4.85 7.03 23.09
CA LEU A 76 -3.73 7.89 22.72
C LEU A 76 -3.58 8.96 23.81
N PRO A 77 -2.34 9.36 24.16
CA PRO A 77 -2.17 10.56 24.96
C PRO A 77 -2.88 11.72 24.24
N PRO A 78 -3.47 12.67 24.98
CA PRO A 78 -4.00 13.88 24.36
C PRO A 78 -2.89 14.52 23.52
N LEU A 79 -3.25 15.00 22.34
CA LEU A 79 -2.33 15.80 21.54
C LEU A 79 -1.93 17.01 22.37
N ASP A 80 -0.63 17.23 22.48
CA ASP A 80 -0.11 18.46 23.04
C ASP A 80 -0.28 19.56 21.99
N LEU A 81 -1.29 20.41 22.20
CA LEU A 81 -1.63 21.53 21.34
C LEU A 81 -1.17 22.86 21.95
N ASP A 82 -0.51 22.80 23.10
CA ASP A 82 0.03 23.99 23.75
C ASP A 82 1.27 24.45 22.98
N TYR A 83 1.47 25.77 22.92
CA TYR A 83 2.64 26.36 22.27
C TYR A 83 3.82 26.29 23.23
N HIS A 84 4.83 25.51 22.88
CA HIS A 84 6.03 25.33 23.69
C HIS A 84 7.12 26.33 23.31
N PRO A 85 8.01 26.70 24.23
CA PRO A 85 9.13 27.59 23.94
C PRO A 85 10.07 27.03 22.85
N GLU A 86 10.20 25.71 22.72
CA GLU A 86 10.88 25.08 21.58
C GLU A 86 10.22 25.37 20.23
N ASP A 87 8.90 25.58 20.17
CA ASP A 87 8.20 25.94 18.93
C ASP A 87 8.58 27.34 18.44
N ARG A 88 9.11 28.20 19.32
CA ARG A 88 9.67 29.51 18.93
C ARG A 88 10.83 29.37 17.97
N PHE A 89 11.66 28.34 18.11
CA PHE A 89 12.77 28.11 17.19
C PHE A 89 12.27 27.67 15.82
N PHE A 90 11.15 26.92 15.76
CA PHE A 90 10.53 26.51 14.50
C PHE A 90 9.89 27.70 13.78
N GLU A 91 9.17 28.56 14.50
CA GLU A 91 8.60 29.80 13.96
C GLU A 91 9.68 30.80 13.56
N ALA A 92 10.71 30.99 14.39
CA ALA A 92 11.85 31.84 14.06
C ALA A 92 12.54 31.36 12.77
N ARG A 93 12.68 30.04 12.55
CA ARG A 93 13.21 29.49 11.28
C ARG A 93 12.33 29.78 10.06
N ARG A 94 11.03 29.99 10.22
CA ARG A 94 10.12 30.34 9.12
C ARG A 94 10.13 31.82 8.79
N GLY A 95 10.28 32.67 9.81
CA GLY A 95 10.19 34.12 9.67
C GLY A 95 11.52 34.87 9.65
N SER A 96 12.65 34.19 9.80
CA SER A 96 13.97 34.83 9.83
C SER A 96 14.96 34.18 8.88
N ASP A 97 16.04 34.91 8.60
CA ASP A 97 17.16 34.47 7.79
C ASP A 97 18.11 33.51 8.55
N LEU A 98 17.71 32.97 9.71
CA LEU A 98 18.53 32.05 10.52
C LEU A 98 18.94 30.76 9.78
N ASN A 99 18.25 30.40 8.69
CA ASN A 99 18.61 29.30 7.80
C ASN A 99 19.05 29.77 6.39
N ARG A 100 19.14 31.09 6.14
CA ARG A 100 19.60 31.63 4.86
C ARG A 100 21.10 31.37 4.75
N ALA A 101 21.51 30.68 3.68
CA ALA A 101 22.92 30.32 3.45
C ALA A 101 23.62 31.29 2.49
N ASP A 102 22.85 32.09 1.75
CA ASP A 102 23.34 33.02 0.75
C ASP A 102 22.83 34.44 1.03
N PHE A 103 23.77 35.34 1.30
CA PHE A 103 23.56 36.75 1.61
C PHE A 103 24.16 37.67 0.53
N HIS A 104 24.49 37.14 -0.67
CA HIS A 104 25.17 37.90 -1.73
C HIS A 104 24.43 39.19 -2.10
N ASP A 105 23.10 39.14 -2.12
CA ASP A 105 22.24 40.28 -2.47
C ASP A 105 22.10 41.32 -1.35
N ASP A 106 22.53 41.03 -0.12
CA ASP A 106 22.45 41.97 1.00
C ASP A 106 23.68 42.88 1.08
N PHE A 107 24.73 42.57 0.32
CA PHE A 107 25.91 43.42 0.22
C PHE A 107 25.62 44.63 -0.67
N ARG A 108 26.05 45.80 -0.20
CA ARG A 108 26.10 47.03 -0.99
C ARG A 108 27.54 47.50 -1.13
N ALA A 109 27.85 48.10 -2.28
CA ALA A 109 29.13 48.75 -2.48
C ALA A 109 29.29 49.87 -1.44
N ILE A 110 30.46 49.91 -0.79
CA ILE A 110 30.84 51.04 0.05
C ILE A 110 31.37 52.08 -0.93
N GLU A 111 30.60 53.15 -1.17
CA GLU A 111 31.13 54.31 -1.88
C GLU A 111 32.07 55.09 -0.95
N ASP A 112 33.24 55.40 -1.51
CA ASP A 112 34.30 56.24 -0.96
C ASP A 112 34.94 55.75 0.35
N TRP A 113 35.76 54.70 0.22
CA TRP A 113 36.87 54.46 1.14
C TRP A 113 38.08 55.27 0.65
N ASP A 114 38.19 56.54 1.05
CA ASP A 114 39.38 57.34 0.80
C ASP A 114 40.56 56.77 1.60
N GLU A 115 41.47 56.08 0.90
CA GLU A 115 42.75 55.57 1.43
C GLU A 115 43.79 56.69 1.73
N GLU A 116 43.37 57.95 1.89
CA GLU A 116 44.24 59.09 2.24
C GLU A 116 44.15 59.47 3.73
N SER A 117 44.13 58.49 4.62
CA SER A 117 44.25 58.74 6.07
C SER A 117 45.09 57.66 6.76
N VAL A 118 46.38 57.60 6.39
CA VAL A 118 47.47 57.06 7.23
C VAL A 118 48.63 58.05 7.23
#